data_AF-A0AAN8I332-F1
#
_entry.id   AF-A0AAN8I332-F1
#
_cell.length_a   1.000
_cell.length_b   1.000
_cell.length_c   1.000
_cell.angle_alpha   90.00
_cell.angle_beta   90.00
_cell.angle_gamma   90.00
#
_symmetry.space_group_name_H-M   'P 1'
#
loop_
_entity.id
_entity.type
_entity.pdbx_description
1 polymer ?
#
loop_
_entity_poly.entity_id
_entity_poly.type
_entity_poly.pdbx_seq_one_letter_code
_entity_poly.pdbx_strand_id
1 'polypeptide(L)'
;MWTWQDISQQARSVPDAVLHLLPDKSTVRYSSLEQHDGVHTASRLESGWSLARLRSKSQRSVYAAIGVLVVLTFVTFAAVSRQIIATDPSTTGDPEAIHELSASGDEHPISQLVRNAETQFQSRLKAQSTTLHEAIEEYKHRYGMPPPPLFDEWYRFATERKTELIDEFDPIYDSLKLFWPISPTTIRGRTREALGYDNTLMGVSIRGGIVRIVGSGQDDFQVSATKEMTSAFSQWVPDMDIAFNVNDEPRIVIPHEDVERLNSLATEAIQSVRPSKNRFTRPVDLNNGQSYDRVDETRFNQLGHQQTWSHARMSCPPDTPARSFDPYVKDADVYFSFSGINFVQNMTIFSDICLTPSVRDMIGLFNHPNVFGVSHDLIPIFSPSKLSSFHDILYPSPYYYADRTVYDQDSGVPWDEKTPHLYWRGATSGGYSEGGTWRTLLRQSILSKLASPGTVRLLYRETENLNEGSWTTKEIPGSDAAAQYDTKFTEVKQCAPAYCAEMPATLTFILMQPKKSPGNTAIFWTWMGMH
;
A
#
# COMPACT_ATOMS: atom_id res chain seq x y z
N MET A 1 4.97 -35.88 -2.42
CA MET A 1 5.34 -34.45 -2.56
C MET A 1 5.23 -34.15 -4.04
N TRP A 2 4.20 -33.41 -4.44
CA TRP A 2 4.01 -32.98 -5.82
C TRP A 2 4.78 -31.68 -6.00
N THR A 3 5.58 -31.58 -7.07
CA THR A 3 6.37 -30.37 -7.36
C THR A 3 5.56 -29.44 -8.26
N TRP A 4 5.82 -28.13 -8.19
CA TRP A 4 5.15 -27.06 -8.94
C TRP A 4 5.10 -27.27 -10.47
N GLN A 5 5.88 -28.20 -11.02
CA GLN A 5 5.87 -28.58 -12.44
C GLN A 5 4.61 -29.34 -12.87
N ASP A 6 3.97 -30.11 -11.97
CA ASP A 6 2.79 -30.92 -12.31
C ASP A 6 1.55 -30.06 -12.64
N ILE A 7 1.54 -28.80 -12.20
CA ILE A 7 0.43 -27.86 -12.40
C ILE A 7 0.60 -27.02 -13.68
N SER A 8 1.85 -26.73 -14.10
CA SER A 8 2.11 -25.80 -15.21
C SER A 8 2.05 -26.43 -16.61
N GLN A 9 2.24 -27.75 -16.72
CA GLN A 9 2.18 -28.44 -18.01
C GLN A 9 0.76 -28.75 -18.49
N GLN A 10 -0.23 -28.77 -17.59
CA GLN A 10 -1.62 -29.09 -17.95
C GLN A 10 -2.40 -27.90 -18.55
N ALA A 11 -1.86 -26.68 -18.48
CA ALA A 11 -2.50 -25.47 -18.99
C ALA A 11 -2.21 -25.17 -20.47
N ARG A 12 -1.38 -25.98 -21.16
CA ARG A 12 -0.86 -25.65 -22.51
C ARG A 12 -1.45 -26.45 -23.68
N SER A 13 -2.64 -27.03 -23.58
CA SER A 13 -3.19 -27.79 -24.71
C SER A 13 -4.72 -27.75 -24.84
N VAL A 14 -5.27 -26.78 -25.56
CA VAL A 14 -6.45 -26.99 -26.44
C VAL A 14 -6.41 -25.99 -27.64
N PRO A 15 -6.68 -26.41 -28.90
CA PRO A 15 -6.60 -25.57 -30.10
C PRO A 15 -7.93 -24.93 -30.55
N ASP A 16 -7.83 -23.87 -31.37
CA ASP A 16 -8.89 -23.12 -32.06
C ASP A 16 -9.68 -23.94 -33.12
N ALA A 17 -11.01 -23.78 -33.15
CA ALA A 17 -11.94 -23.93 -34.30
C ALA A 17 -13.40 -23.65 -33.85
N VAL A 18 -14.40 -23.08 -34.56
CA VAL A 18 -14.59 -22.40 -35.86
C VAL A 18 -16.07 -21.91 -35.89
N LEU A 19 -16.29 -20.70 -36.44
CA LEU A 19 -17.43 -20.13 -37.20
C LEU A 19 -18.92 -20.04 -36.71
N HIS A 20 -19.41 -18.79 -36.81
CA HIS A 20 -20.64 -18.24 -37.45
C HIS A 20 -22.06 -18.81 -37.19
N LEU A 21 -23.02 -17.90 -36.88
CA LEU A 21 -24.21 -17.54 -37.69
C LEU A 21 -25.02 -16.37 -37.05
N LEU A 22 -25.48 -15.43 -37.90
CA LEU A 22 -26.24 -14.15 -37.68
C LEU A 22 -27.74 -14.39 -37.30
N PRO A 23 -28.71 -13.40 -37.23
CA PRO A 23 -28.68 -11.92 -37.41
C PRO A 23 -29.55 -11.02 -36.46
N ASP A 24 -29.21 -9.71 -36.50
CA ASP A 24 -30.03 -8.48 -36.61
C ASP A 24 -31.52 -8.38 -36.12
N LYS A 25 -31.84 -7.29 -35.39
CA LYS A 25 -33.01 -6.40 -35.62
C LYS A 25 -33.03 -5.13 -34.73
N SER A 26 -32.73 -4.00 -35.35
CA SER A 26 -33.47 -2.71 -35.39
C SER A 26 -34.41 -2.21 -34.24
N THR A 27 -34.07 -0.99 -33.78
CA THR A 27 -34.90 0.25 -33.70
C THR A 27 -36.11 0.37 -32.75
N VAL A 28 -36.02 1.28 -31.76
CA VAL A 28 -37.13 2.17 -31.34
C VAL A 28 -36.58 3.55 -30.90
N ARG A 29 -37.10 4.63 -31.51
CA ARG A 29 -37.00 6.03 -31.08
C ARG A 29 -38.13 6.35 -30.10
N TYR A 30 -37.91 7.24 -29.13
CA TYR A 30 -38.92 8.24 -28.72
C TYR A 30 -38.23 9.52 -28.20
N SER A 31 -38.98 10.61 -28.31
CA SER A 31 -38.61 12.02 -28.38
C SER A 31 -38.86 12.79 -27.08
N SER A 32 -38.02 13.82 -26.86
CA SER A 32 -38.27 15.18 -26.33
C SER A 32 -39.33 15.43 -25.24
N LEU A 33 -38.94 16.22 -24.22
CA LEU A 33 -39.67 17.43 -23.81
C LEU A 33 -38.77 18.39 -22.99
N GLU A 34 -38.73 19.64 -23.45
CA GLU A 34 -38.32 20.91 -22.80
C GLU A 34 -39.14 21.16 -21.52
N GLN A 35 -38.98 22.14 -20.62
CA GLN A 35 -38.18 23.36 -20.39
C GLN A 35 -38.56 23.77 -18.94
N HIS A 36 -37.70 24.49 -18.20
CA HIS A 36 -38.07 25.79 -17.63
C HIS A 36 -36.94 26.42 -16.79
N ASP A 37 -36.65 27.67 -17.14
CA ASP A 37 -35.80 28.65 -16.46
C ASP A 37 -36.36 29.14 -15.12
N GLY A 38 -35.48 29.65 -14.26
CA GLY A 38 -35.86 30.44 -13.08
C GLY A 38 -34.66 31.01 -12.32
N VAL A 39 -34.13 32.14 -12.80
CA VAL A 39 -33.12 32.98 -12.12
C VAL A 39 -33.78 33.84 -11.03
N HIS A 40 -33.20 33.92 -9.83
CA HIS A 40 -33.31 35.11 -8.97
C HIS A 40 -32.08 35.31 -8.08
N THR A 41 -31.52 36.50 -8.18
CA THR A 41 -30.46 37.11 -7.37
C THR A 41 -31.04 37.78 -6.11
N ALA A 42 -30.28 37.82 -4.99
CA ALA A 42 -30.15 39.01 -4.11
C ALA A 42 -29.27 38.77 -2.84
N SER A 43 -28.19 39.54 -2.80
CA SER A 43 -27.48 40.20 -1.67
C SER A 43 -27.82 39.94 -0.18
N ARG A 44 -26.76 39.54 0.55
CA ARG A 44 -26.10 40.17 1.72
C ARG A 44 -26.93 41.05 2.68
N LEU A 45 -27.03 40.63 3.95
CA LEU A 45 -27.27 41.50 5.12
C LEU A 45 -26.52 40.96 6.35
N GLU A 46 -25.50 41.70 6.78
CA GLU A 46 -24.91 41.61 8.12
C GLU A 46 -25.80 42.35 9.13
N SER A 47 -26.01 41.79 10.33
CA SER A 47 -26.41 42.60 11.48
C SER A 47 -25.92 42.00 12.80
N GLY A 48 -25.32 42.88 13.62
CA GLY A 48 -24.60 42.56 14.84
C GLY A 48 -25.49 42.35 16.06
N TRP A 49 -24.95 41.60 17.01
CA TRP A 49 -25.55 41.30 18.31
C TRP A 49 -25.35 42.48 19.28
N SER A 50 -26.45 43.02 19.82
CA SER A 50 -26.41 43.88 21.01
C SER A 50 -26.95 43.11 22.22
N LEU A 51 -26.13 43.00 23.27
CA LEU A 51 -26.49 42.33 24.52
C LEU A 51 -27.39 43.24 25.36
N ALA A 52 -28.69 42.91 25.40
CA ALA A 52 -29.64 43.54 26.31
C ALA A 52 -29.36 43.12 27.77
N ARG A 53 -29.18 44.12 28.63
CA ARG A 53 -28.89 44.01 30.06
C ARG A 53 -30.14 43.56 30.83
N LEU A 54 -30.19 42.31 31.28
CA LEU A 54 -31.35 41.72 31.99
C LEU A 54 -31.58 42.33 33.39
N ARG A 55 -32.80 42.85 33.60
CA ARG A 55 -33.35 43.40 34.85
C ARG A 55 -34.30 42.38 35.50
N SER A 56 -33.82 41.55 36.42
CA SER A 56 -34.49 41.17 37.69
C SER A 56 -33.70 40.08 38.41
N LYS A 57 -33.71 40.08 39.76
CA LYS A 57 -33.02 39.06 40.58
C LYS A 57 -33.56 37.63 40.35
N SER A 58 -34.84 37.50 40.02
CA SER A 58 -35.51 36.21 39.76
C SER A 58 -34.94 35.50 38.52
N GLN A 59 -34.69 36.24 37.43
CA GLN A 59 -34.15 35.65 36.21
C GLN A 59 -32.68 35.21 36.35
N ARG A 60 -31.87 35.89 37.18
CA ARG A 60 -30.47 35.48 37.44
C ARG A 60 -30.38 34.11 38.10
N SER A 61 -31.30 33.78 39.00
CA SER A 61 -31.37 32.47 39.65
C SER A 61 -31.76 31.37 38.66
N VAL A 62 -32.65 31.67 37.72
CA VAL A 62 -33.05 30.73 36.65
C VAL A 62 -31.90 30.48 35.68
N TYR A 63 -31.18 31.52 35.23
CA TYR A 63 -30.01 31.33 34.37
C TYR A 63 -28.83 30.68 35.07
N ALA A 64 -28.64 30.92 36.38
CA ALA A 64 -27.65 30.20 37.17
C ALA A 64 -28.01 28.72 37.32
N ALA A 65 -29.29 28.39 37.55
CA ALA A 65 -29.75 27.01 37.60
C ALA A 65 -29.62 26.31 36.24
N ILE A 66 -29.95 26.98 35.14
CA ILE A 66 -29.73 26.47 33.78
C ILE A 66 -28.23 26.29 33.52
N GLY A 67 -27.38 27.23 33.91
CA GLY A 67 -25.93 27.12 33.78
C GLY A 67 -25.35 25.93 34.56
N VAL A 68 -25.81 25.71 35.79
CA VAL A 68 -25.43 24.54 36.61
C VAL A 68 -25.92 23.24 35.98
N LEU A 69 -27.14 23.23 35.42
CA LEU A 69 -27.67 22.06 34.73
C LEU A 69 -26.87 21.74 33.46
N VAL A 70 -26.50 22.77 32.68
CA VAL A 70 -25.66 22.63 31.48
C VAL A 70 -24.28 22.10 31.84
N VAL A 71 -23.66 22.63 32.90
CA VAL A 71 -22.36 22.14 33.40
C VAL A 71 -22.47 20.71 33.90
N LEU A 72 -23.52 20.36 34.65
CA LEU A 72 -23.76 18.99 35.11
C LEU A 72 -23.98 18.04 33.92
N THR A 73 -24.75 18.44 32.92
CA THR A 73 -24.92 17.63 31.69
C THR A 73 -23.61 17.48 30.92
N PHE A 74 -22.75 18.51 30.88
CA PHE A 74 -21.43 18.44 30.24
C PHE A 74 -20.47 17.54 31.03
N VAL A 75 -20.52 17.57 32.36
CA VAL A 75 -19.69 16.71 33.23
C VAL A 75 -20.17 15.25 33.15
N THR A 76 -21.48 15.00 33.13
CA THR A 76 -22.01 13.65 32.93
C THR A 76 -21.76 13.15 31.50
N PHE A 77 -21.88 14.01 30.49
CA PHE A 77 -21.55 13.65 29.11
C PHE A 77 -20.05 13.39 28.98
N ALA A 78 -19.17 14.17 29.60
CA ALA A 78 -17.73 13.91 29.61
C ALA A 78 -17.37 12.63 30.38
N ALA A 79 -18.07 12.32 31.48
CA ALA A 79 -17.86 11.09 32.24
C ALA A 79 -18.37 9.84 31.51
N VAL A 80 -19.53 9.94 30.85
CA VAL A 80 -20.11 8.87 30.02
C VAL A 80 -19.30 8.70 28.73
N SER A 81 -18.85 9.78 28.09
CA SER A 81 -17.91 9.72 26.96
C SER A 81 -16.58 9.08 27.37
N ARG A 82 -16.07 9.34 28.58
CA ARG A 82 -14.89 8.62 29.10
C ARG A 82 -15.14 7.13 29.33
N GLN A 83 -16.35 6.71 29.70
CA GLN A 83 -16.72 5.30 29.85
C GLN A 83 -17.01 4.60 28.50
N ILE A 84 -17.58 5.31 27.52
CA ILE A 84 -17.83 4.79 26.17
C ILE A 84 -16.54 4.71 25.36
N ILE A 85 -15.62 5.68 25.50
CA ILE A 85 -14.27 5.60 24.92
C ILE A 85 -13.45 4.46 25.54
N ALA A 86 -13.72 4.08 26.80
CA ALA A 86 -13.06 2.96 27.46
C ALA A 86 -13.63 1.56 27.09
N THR A 87 -14.63 1.47 26.21
CA THR A 87 -15.29 0.20 25.85
C THR A 87 -15.36 -0.10 24.36
N ASP A 88 -14.64 0.67 23.52
CA ASP A 88 -14.44 0.30 22.12
C ASP A 88 -13.32 -0.75 21.99
N PRO A 89 -13.59 -2.00 21.57
CA PRO A 89 -12.61 -3.08 21.55
C PRO A 89 -11.55 -2.94 20.45
N SER A 90 -11.62 -1.92 19.58
CA SER A 90 -10.73 -1.81 18.41
C SER A 90 -9.53 -0.87 18.55
N THR A 91 -9.28 -0.23 19.70
CA THR A 91 -8.18 0.77 19.77
C THR A 91 -7.50 0.94 21.13
N THR A 92 -7.70 0.03 22.08
CA THR A 92 -6.91 0.01 23.33
C THR A 92 -6.26 -1.35 23.52
N GLY A 93 -5.23 -1.63 22.72
CA GLY A 93 -4.17 -2.50 23.19
C GLY A 93 -3.50 -1.79 24.36
N ASP A 94 -3.78 -2.23 25.57
CA ASP A 94 -3.07 -1.80 26.76
C ASP A 94 -1.55 -1.93 26.51
N PRO A 95 -0.74 -0.86 26.59
CA PRO A 95 0.70 -0.96 26.37
C PRO A 95 1.38 -1.89 27.38
N GLU A 96 0.74 -2.14 28.53
CA GLU A 96 1.20 -3.11 29.54
C GLU A 96 0.97 -4.59 29.14
N ALA A 97 0.18 -4.87 28.10
CA ALA A 97 -0.14 -6.23 27.67
C ALA A 97 0.74 -6.74 26.49
N ILE A 98 1.68 -5.93 25.99
CA ILE A 98 2.80 -6.46 25.20
C ILE A 98 3.75 -7.08 26.23
N HIS A 99 3.45 -8.33 26.59
CA HIS A 99 4.29 -9.16 27.41
C HIS A 99 5.77 -8.88 27.08
N GLU A 100 6.57 -8.58 28.10
CA GLU A 100 8.01 -8.78 28.08
C GLU A 100 8.26 -10.23 27.69
N LEU A 101 8.30 -10.45 26.40
CA LEU A 101 8.52 -11.73 25.79
C LEU A 101 10.06 -11.75 25.81
N SER A 102 10.57 -12.22 26.95
CA SER A 102 11.95 -12.01 27.35
C SER A 102 12.87 -12.66 26.34
N ALA A 103 13.93 -11.93 25.96
CA ALA A 103 15.03 -12.47 25.17
C ALA A 103 15.75 -13.66 25.83
N SER A 104 15.44 -13.94 27.12
CA SER A 104 15.88 -15.11 27.86
C SER A 104 14.85 -16.22 27.75
N GLY A 105 15.16 -17.22 26.95
CA GLY A 105 14.43 -18.47 26.86
C GLY A 105 15.29 -19.53 26.20
N ASP A 106 14.91 -20.80 26.38
CA ASP A 106 15.58 -21.93 25.71
C ASP A 106 15.39 -21.89 24.18
N GLU A 107 14.37 -21.14 23.73
CA GLU A 107 13.96 -21.07 22.34
C GLU A 107 14.44 -19.82 21.59
N HIS A 108 14.87 -20.00 20.34
CA HIS A 108 15.32 -18.89 19.50
C HIS A 108 14.12 -18.04 19.01
N PRO A 109 14.16 -16.70 19.11
CA PRO A 109 13.08 -15.81 18.66
C PRO A 109 12.60 -16.02 17.21
N ILE A 110 13.52 -16.25 16.26
CA ILE A 110 13.14 -16.58 14.87
C ILE A 110 12.29 -17.87 14.80
N SER A 111 12.61 -18.89 15.58
CA SER A 111 11.82 -20.14 15.59
C SER A 111 10.40 -19.88 16.06
N GLN A 112 10.23 -19.02 17.06
CA GLN A 112 8.92 -18.57 17.53
C GLN A 112 8.16 -17.80 16.44
N LEU A 113 8.82 -16.83 15.77
CA LEU A 113 8.22 -16.07 14.67
C LEU A 113 7.78 -16.98 13.51
N VAL A 114 8.63 -17.94 13.11
CA VAL A 114 8.33 -18.92 12.07
C VAL A 114 7.12 -19.76 12.45
N ARG A 115 7.07 -20.30 13.67
CA ARG A 115 5.90 -21.10 14.10
C ARG A 115 4.63 -20.28 14.20
N ASN A 116 4.71 -19.04 14.67
CA ASN A 116 3.55 -18.16 14.73
C ASN A 116 3.03 -17.86 13.32
N ALA A 117 3.92 -17.51 12.39
CA ALA A 117 3.56 -17.27 10.99
C ALA A 117 2.97 -18.51 10.32
N GLU A 118 3.55 -19.70 10.53
CA GLU A 118 3.03 -20.96 10.01
C GLU A 118 1.63 -21.26 10.58
N THR A 119 1.45 -21.09 11.89
CA THR A 119 0.15 -21.32 12.54
C THR A 119 -0.92 -20.38 11.98
N GLN A 120 -0.60 -19.09 11.82
CA GLN A 120 -1.51 -18.10 11.24
C GLN A 120 -1.83 -18.43 9.77
N PHE A 121 -0.83 -18.78 8.97
CA PHE A 121 -1.01 -19.12 7.57
C PHE A 121 -1.87 -20.38 7.39
N GLN A 122 -1.59 -21.44 8.15
CA GLN A 122 -2.40 -22.66 8.13
C GLN A 122 -3.83 -22.43 8.61
N SER A 123 -4.04 -21.56 9.60
CA SER A 123 -5.37 -21.16 10.03
C SER A 123 -6.11 -20.42 8.91
N ARG A 124 -5.44 -19.48 8.23
CA ARG A 124 -6.00 -18.74 7.09
C ARG A 124 -6.40 -19.68 5.96
N LEU A 125 -5.51 -20.61 5.58
CA LEU A 125 -5.78 -21.61 4.53
C LEU A 125 -6.99 -22.50 4.85
N LYS A 126 -7.10 -22.96 6.10
CA LYS A 126 -8.23 -23.80 6.54
C LYS A 126 -9.56 -23.07 6.58
N ALA A 127 -9.54 -21.74 6.71
CA ALA A 127 -10.73 -20.90 6.76
C ALA A 127 -11.28 -20.51 5.38
N GLN A 128 -10.57 -20.85 4.29
CA GLN A 128 -10.97 -20.45 2.93
C GLN A 128 -12.23 -21.18 2.47
N SER A 129 -13.09 -20.44 1.79
CA SER A 129 -14.34 -20.91 1.23
C SER A 129 -14.13 -21.94 0.11
N THR A 130 -14.86 -23.04 0.19
CA THR A 130 -14.78 -24.16 -0.77
C THR A 130 -15.93 -24.18 -1.77
N THR A 131 -16.95 -23.36 -1.54
CA THR A 131 -18.09 -23.17 -2.44
C THR A 131 -18.35 -21.70 -2.70
N LEU A 132 -19.01 -21.40 -3.83
CA LEU A 132 -19.47 -20.04 -4.14
C LEU A 132 -20.39 -19.47 -3.05
N HIS A 133 -21.24 -20.31 -2.44
CA HIS A 133 -22.14 -19.85 -1.38
C HIS A 133 -21.37 -19.43 -0.12
N GLU A 134 -20.40 -20.23 0.31
CA GLU A 134 -19.50 -19.89 1.42
C GLU A 134 -18.75 -18.59 1.14
N ALA A 135 -18.16 -18.44 -0.05
CA ALA A 135 -17.41 -17.23 -0.42
C ALA A 135 -18.29 -15.97 -0.40
N ILE A 136 -19.55 -16.08 -0.83
CA ILE A 136 -20.50 -14.97 -0.77
C ILE A 136 -20.84 -14.58 0.68
N GLU A 137 -21.07 -15.57 1.55
CA GLU A 137 -21.39 -15.29 2.96
C GLU A 137 -20.17 -14.76 3.71
N GLU A 138 -18.97 -15.27 3.42
CA GLU A 138 -17.73 -14.77 4.03
C GLU A 138 -17.41 -13.35 3.56
N TYR A 139 -17.61 -13.03 2.27
CA TYR A 139 -17.47 -11.65 1.78
C TYR A 139 -18.41 -10.68 2.53
N LYS A 140 -19.68 -11.06 2.74
CA LYS A 140 -20.64 -10.25 3.49
C LYS A 140 -20.23 -10.11 4.96
N HIS A 141 -19.76 -11.20 5.57
CA HIS A 141 -19.31 -11.23 6.96
C HIS A 141 -18.10 -10.30 7.17
N ARG A 142 -17.08 -10.38 6.30
CA ARG A 142 -15.85 -9.56 6.39
C ARG A 142 -16.08 -8.09 6.07
N TYR A 143 -16.80 -7.79 4.99
CA TYR A 143 -16.86 -6.44 4.44
C TYR A 143 -18.18 -5.71 4.70
N GLY A 144 -19.16 -6.38 5.30
CA GLY A 144 -20.46 -5.78 5.63
C GLY A 144 -21.31 -5.40 4.42
N MET A 145 -21.01 -5.94 3.23
CA MET A 145 -21.69 -5.60 1.97
C MET A 145 -21.76 -6.82 1.03
N PRO A 146 -22.73 -6.86 0.10
CA PRO A 146 -22.78 -7.93 -0.89
C PRO A 146 -21.58 -7.87 -1.84
N PRO A 147 -21.11 -9.02 -2.37
CA PRO A 147 -20.05 -9.04 -3.36
C PRO A 147 -20.45 -8.30 -4.66
N PRO A 148 -19.46 -7.85 -5.45
CA PRO A 148 -19.73 -7.13 -6.69
C PRO A 148 -20.49 -8.00 -7.72
N PRO A 149 -21.14 -7.39 -8.72
CA PRO A 149 -21.68 -8.13 -9.85
C PRO A 149 -20.62 -9.03 -10.50
N LEU A 150 -21.06 -10.20 -10.97
CA LEU A 150 -20.26 -11.26 -11.59
C LEU A 150 -19.22 -11.89 -10.65
N PHE A 151 -19.49 -11.88 -9.34
CA PHE A 151 -18.66 -12.58 -8.35
C PHE A 151 -18.60 -14.10 -8.58
N ASP A 152 -19.66 -14.68 -9.14
CA ASP A 152 -19.70 -16.08 -9.58
C ASP A 152 -18.69 -16.37 -10.70
N GLU A 153 -18.53 -15.43 -11.64
CA GLU A 153 -17.52 -15.53 -12.70
C GLU A 153 -16.11 -15.36 -12.15
N TRP A 154 -15.90 -14.43 -11.21
CA TRP A 154 -14.62 -14.32 -10.49
C TRP A 154 -14.28 -15.60 -9.72
N TYR A 155 -15.24 -16.16 -8.99
CA TYR A 155 -15.02 -17.39 -8.20
C TYR A 155 -14.66 -18.57 -9.12
N ARG A 156 -15.36 -18.71 -10.24
CA ARG A 156 -15.01 -19.70 -11.28
C ARG A 156 -13.62 -19.47 -11.84
N PHE A 157 -13.28 -18.23 -12.19
CA PHE A 157 -11.97 -17.86 -12.71
C PHE A 157 -10.83 -18.18 -11.74
N ALA A 158 -11.02 -17.90 -10.45
CA ALA A 158 -10.05 -18.15 -9.39
C ALA A 158 -9.88 -19.65 -9.10
N THR A 159 -10.99 -20.39 -9.02
CA THR A 159 -10.96 -21.84 -8.75
C THR A 159 -10.36 -22.64 -9.91
N GLU A 160 -10.65 -22.29 -11.16
CA GLU A 160 -10.00 -22.87 -12.36
C GLU A 160 -8.48 -22.66 -12.36
N ARG A 161 -8.00 -21.59 -11.72
CA ARG A 161 -6.59 -21.25 -11.57
C ARG A 161 -5.95 -21.77 -10.28
N LYS A 162 -6.70 -22.52 -9.48
CA LYS A 162 -6.24 -23.09 -8.20
C LYS A 162 -5.74 -22.00 -7.23
N THR A 163 -6.39 -20.84 -7.22
CA THR A 163 -6.13 -19.81 -6.21
C THR A 163 -6.42 -20.37 -4.81
N GLU A 164 -5.44 -20.30 -3.91
CA GLU A 164 -5.58 -20.85 -2.55
C GLU A 164 -6.29 -19.88 -1.60
N LEU A 165 -6.10 -18.57 -1.77
CA LEU A 165 -6.68 -17.52 -0.94
C LEU A 165 -7.89 -16.90 -1.65
N ILE A 166 -9.06 -17.50 -1.47
CA ILE A 166 -10.32 -17.10 -2.08
C ILE A 166 -10.93 -15.88 -1.36
N ASP A 167 -10.82 -15.79 -0.04
CA ASP A 167 -11.59 -14.80 0.74
C ASP A 167 -10.79 -13.54 1.13
N GLU A 168 -9.52 -13.44 0.74
CA GLU A 168 -8.58 -12.40 1.22
C GLU A 168 -8.59 -11.14 0.33
N PHE A 169 -9.70 -10.39 0.32
CA PHE A 169 -9.85 -9.14 -0.45
C PHE A 169 -9.46 -7.87 0.34
N ASP A 170 -8.96 -8.00 1.56
CA ASP A 170 -8.76 -6.86 2.49
C ASP A 170 -7.97 -5.69 1.86
N PRO A 171 -6.84 -5.91 1.16
CA PRO A 171 -6.10 -4.81 0.54
C PRO A 171 -6.89 -4.08 -0.56
N ILE A 172 -7.75 -4.81 -1.29
CA ILE A 172 -8.62 -4.25 -2.32
C ILE A 172 -9.74 -3.46 -1.65
N TYR A 173 -10.39 -4.03 -0.63
CA TYR A 173 -11.45 -3.38 0.12
C TYR A 173 -10.96 -2.06 0.73
N ASP A 174 -9.85 -2.08 1.45
CA ASP A 174 -9.29 -0.89 2.11
C ASP A 174 -8.92 0.20 1.11
N SER A 175 -8.34 -0.19 -0.04
CA SER A 175 -7.98 0.77 -1.10
C SER A 175 -9.19 1.39 -1.79
N LEU A 176 -10.30 0.66 -1.90
CA LEU A 176 -11.53 1.13 -2.55
C LEU A 176 -12.51 1.80 -1.58
N LYS A 177 -12.36 1.60 -0.26
CA LYS A 177 -13.26 2.10 0.78
C LYS A 177 -13.57 3.59 0.64
N LEU A 178 -12.53 4.41 0.44
CA LEU A 178 -12.67 5.87 0.37
C LEU A 178 -13.44 6.38 -0.86
N PHE A 179 -13.67 5.53 -1.87
CA PHE A 179 -14.39 5.89 -3.08
C PHE A 179 -15.91 5.67 -2.99
N TRP A 180 -16.39 4.87 -2.03
CA TRP A 180 -17.83 4.60 -1.85
C TRP A 180 -18.73 5.83 -1.66
N PRO A 181 -18.32 6.90 -0.95
CA PRO A 181 -19.14 8.11 -0.84
C PRO A 181 -19.07 9.01 -2.08
N ILE A 182 -18.28 8.66 -3.10
CA ILE A 182 -18.06 9.47 -4.30
C ILE A 182 -18.94 8.96 -5.44
N SER A 183 -19.61 9.87 -6.16
CA SER A 183 -20.46 9.48 -7.28
C SER A 183 -19.65 8.79 -8.40
N PRO A 184 -20.18 7.74 -9.06
CA PRO A 184 -19.48 7.08 -10.15
C PRO A 184 -19.07 8.03 -11.30
N THR A 185 -19.89 9.04 -11.58
CA THR A 185 -19.59 10.06 -12.60
C THR A 185 -18.39 10.92 -12.19
N THR A 186 -18.28 11.28 -10.92
CA THR A 186 -17.11 12.01 -10.39
C THR A 186 -15.85 11.17 -10.47
N ILE A 187 -15.91 9.88 -10.11
CA ILE A 187 -14.76 8.97 -10.21
C ILE A 187 -14.27 8.90 -11.67
N ARG A 188 -15.16 8.64 -12.63
CA ARG A 188 -14.81 8.62 -14.07
C ARG A 188 -14.27 9.95 -14.56
N GLY A 189 -14.86 11.07 -14.11
CA GLY A 189 -14.38 12.42 -14.43
C GLY A 189 -12.94 12.65 -13.99
N ARG A 190 -12.60 12.28 -12.74
CA ARG A 190 -11.23 12.39 -12.20
C ARG A 190 -10.24 11.50 -12.94
N THR A 191 -10.63 10.27 -13.32
CA THR A 191 -9.77 9.40 -14.13
C THR A 191 -9.47 10.02 -15.50
N ARG A 192 -10.50 10.52 -16.20
CA ARG A 192 -10.32 11.18 -17.50
C ARG A 192 -9.47 12.44 -17.40
N GLU A 193 -9.68 13.27 -16.37
CA GLU A 193 -8.87 14.46 -16.10
C GLU A 193 -7.40 14.08 -15.91
N ALA A 194 -7.12 13.06 -15.09
CA ALA A 194 -5.75 12.58 -14.84
C ALA A 194 -5.06 12.04 -16.11
N LEU A 195 -5.81 11.34 -16.98
CA LEU A 195 -5.30 10.75 -18.23
C LEU A 195 -5.24 11.74 -19.40
N GLY A 196 -5.99 12.85 -19.32
CA GLY A 196 -6.03 13.90 -20.36
C GLY A 196 -4.84 14.86 -20.31
N TYR A 197 -4.03 14.80 -19.25
CA TYR A 197 -2.79 15.55 -19.08
C TYR A 197 -1.59 14.59 -19.07
N ASP A 198 -0.39 15.08 -19.43
CA ASP A 198 0.85 14.30 -19.36
C ASP A 198 1.35 14.12 -17.92
N ASN A 199 0.61 13.30 -17.16
CA ASN A 199 0.91 12.97 -15.77
C ASN A 199 1.83 11.75 -15.63
N THR A 200 2.46 11.29 -16.72
CA THR A 200 3.15 9.99 -16.79
C THR A 200 2.26 8.84 -16.31
N LEU A 201 1.04 8.77 -16.86
CA LEU A 201 0.07 7.72 -16.57
C LEU A 201 -0.22 6.94 -17.86
N MET A 202 -0.41 5.63 -17.71
CA MET A 202 -0.87 4.76 -18.78
C MET A 202 -2.37 4.50 -18.60
N GLY A 203 -3.17 4.86 -19.60
CA GLY A 203 -4.61 4.61 -19.57
C GLY A 203 -4.97 3.26 -20.14
N VAL A 204 -5.82 2.51 -19.44
CA VAL A 204 -6.42 1.26 -19.91
C VAL A 204 -7.91 1.51 -20.13
N SER A 205 -8.34 1.47 -21.39
CA SER A 205 -9.73 1.61 -21.78
C SER A 205 -10.32 0.24 -22.11
N ILE A 206 -11.42 -0.12 -21.45
CA ILE A 206 -12.21 -1.32 -21.73
C ILE A 206 -13.51 -0.91 -22.39
N ARG A 207 -13.81 -1.48 -23.57
CA ARG A 207 -15.07 -1.26 -24.30
C ARG A 207 -15.61 -2.58 -24.85
N GLY A 208 -16.76 -3.03 -24.36
CA GLY A 208 -17.36 -4.32 -24.75
C GLY A 208 -16.41 -5.50 -24.54
N GLY A 209 -15.63 -5.48 -23.45
CA GLY A 209 -14.61 -6.47 -23.15
C GLY A 209 -13.30 -6.34 -23.94
N ILE A 210 -13.18 -5.37 -24.86
CA ILE A 210 -11.94 -5.13 -25.62
C ILE A 210 -11.06 -4.14 -24.86
N VAL A 211 -9.83 -4.55 -24.55
CA VAL A 211 -8.81 -3.73 -23.87
C VAL A 211 -7.98 -2.95 -24.89
N ARG A 212 -7.85 -1.64 -24.65
CA ARG A 212 -6.93 -0.74 -25.36
C ARG A 212 -6.06 -0.01 -24.36
N ILE A 213 -4.77 0.10 -24.68
CA ILE A 213 -3.84 0.96 -23.95
C ILE A 213 -3.77 2.30 -24.69
N VAL A 214 -3.90 3.38 -23.94
CA VAL A 214 -3.86 4.77 -24.44
C VAL A 214 -2.82 5.51 -23.59
N GLY A 215 -1.83 6.10 -24.25
CA GLY A 215 -0.62 6.65 -23.61
C GLY A 215 0.56 5.68 -23.65
N SER A 216 1.68 6.08 -23.05
CA SER A 216 2.92 5.29 -22.99
C SER A 216 3.16 4.75 -21.58
N GLY A 217 3.57 3.48 -21.47
CA GLY A 217 4.19 2.95 -20.26
C GLY A 217 5.64 3.46 -20.09
N GLN A 218 6.32 2.99 -19.06
CA GLN A 218 7.76 3.21 -18.87
C GLN A 218 8.55 2.61 -20.05
N ASP A 219 8.10 1.45 -20.57
CA ASP A 219 8.58 0.82 -21.79
C ASP A 219 7.52 -0.15 -22.37
N ASP A 220 7.92 -0.92 -23.40
CA ASP A 220 7.05 -1.87 -24.11
C ASP A 220 6.56 -3.05 -23.25
N PHE A 221 7.29 -3.50 -22.22
CA PHE A 221 6.81 -4.63 -21.41
C PHE A 221 5.65 -4.22 -20.56
N GLN A 222 5.71 -3.04 -19.95
CA GLN A 222 4.68 -2.60 -19.01
C GLN A 222 3.34 -2.47 -19.76
N VAL A 223 3.37 -1.92 -20.97
CA VAL A 223 2.22 -1.82 -21.87
C VAL A 223 1.67 -3.20 -22.24
N SER A 224 2.55 -4.09 -22.72
CA SER A 224 2.15 -5.41 -23.24
C SER A 224 1.59 -6.30 -22.14
N ALA A 225 2.29 -6.41 -21.01
CA ALA A 225 1.87 -7.24 -19.89
C ALA A 225 0.60 -6.70 -19.21
N THR A 226 0.47 -5.38 -19.00
CA THR A 226 -0.77 -4.82 -18.44
C THR A 226 -1.97 -5.08 -19.35
N LYS A 227 -1.78 -4.97 -20.67
CA LYS A 227 -2.83 -5.31 -21.63
C LYS A 227 -3.22 -6.78 -21.53
N GLU A 228 -2.25 -7.69 -21.50
CA GLU A 228 -2.50 -9.13 -21.42
C GLU A 228 -3.20 -9.51 -20.12
N MET A 229 -2.67 -9.05 -18.98
CA MET A 229 -3.26 -9.23 -17.65
C MET A 229 -4.72 -8.81 -17.63
N THR A 230 -5.03 -7.61 -18.13
CA THR A 230 -6.40 -7.08 -18.14
C THR A 230 -7.29 -7.84 -19.11
N SER A 231 -6.76 -8.26 -20.26
CA SER A 231 -7.53 -8.99 -21.29
C SER A 231 -7.99 -10.37 -20.81
N ALA A 232 -7.32 -10.95 -19.80
CA ALA A 232 -7.68 -12.27 -19.29
C ALA A 232 -9.07 -12.32 -18.62
N PHE A 233 -9.58 -11.16 -18.17
CA PHE A 233 -10.86 -11.06 -17.47
C PHE A 233 -11.77 -9.94 -17.99
N SER A 234 -11.37 -9.22 -19.05
CA SER A 234 -12.04 -7.99 -19.48
C SER A 234 -13.48 -8.20 -19.94
N GLN A 235 -13.88 -9.41 -20.39
CA GLN A 235 -15.27 -9.70 -20.73
C GLN A 235 -16.25 -9.63 -19.53
N TRP A 236 -15.75 -9.73 -18.30
CA TRP A 236 -16.57 -9.75 -17.08
C TRP A 236 -16.58 -8.44 -16.30
N VAL A 237 -15.99 -7.38 -16.84
CA VAL A 237 -16.00 -6.04 -16.24
C VAL A 237 -16.75 -5.06 -17.14
N PRO A 238 -17.33 -3.98 -16.59
CA PRO A 238 -18.03 -3.00 -17.43
C PRO A 238 -17.05 -2.19 -18.29
N ASP A 239 -17.62 -1.43 -19.24
CA ASP A 239 -16.88 -0.36 -19.91
C ASP A 239 -16.30 0.59 -18.85
N MET A 240 -14.99 0.83 -18.87
CA MET A 240 -14.30 1.69 -17.92
C MET A 240 -12.98 2.20 -18.47
N ASP A 241 -12.49 3.28 -17.88
CA ASP A 241 -11.13 3.78 -18.06
C ASP A 241 -10.40 3.63 -16.71
N ILE A 242 -9.18 3.12 -16.75
CA ILE A 242 -8.33 2.88 -15.58
C ILE A 242 -7.00 3.60 -15.79
N ALA A 243 -6.56 4.36 -14.79
CA ALA A 243 -5.29 5.07 -14.83
C ALA A 243 -4.22 4.28 -14.07
N PHE A 244 -3.21 3.80 -14.78
CA PHE A 244 -2.05 3.10 -14.20
C PHE A 244 -0.88 4.07 -14.05
N ASN A 245 -0.31 4.10 -12.86
CA ASN A 245 0.97 4.73 -12.59
C ASN A 245 2.08 3.92 -13.26
N VAL A 246 2.93 4.59 -14.04
CA VAL A 246 4.05 3.95 -14.74
C VAL A 246 5.33 3.92 -13.91
N ASN A 247 5.38 4.71 -12.83
CA ASN A 247 6.55 4.87 -11.97
C ASN A 247 6.47 3.99 -10.71
N ASP A 248 7.60 3.78 -10.06
CA ASP A 248 7.69 3.07 -8.77
C ASP A 248 7.12 3.93 -7.63
N GLU A 249 7.25 5.26 -7.73
CA GLU A 249 6.80 6.20 -6.72
C GLU A 249 5.25 6.36 -6.73
N PRO A 250 4.57 6.16 -5.58
CA PRO A 250 3.11 6.28 -5.47
C PRO A 250 2.63 7.73 -5.63
N ARG A 251 1.32 7.93 -5.85
CA ARG A 251 0.80 9.16 -6.44
C ARG A 251 -0.20 9.91 -5.57
N ILE A 252 -0.90 9.23 -4.65
CA ILE A 252 -2.07 9.81 -3.96
C ILE A 252 -1.84 9.88 -2.45
N VAL A 253 -1.84 11.09 -1.89
CA VAL A 253 -1.73 11.32 -0.43
C VAL A 253 -2.83 12.26 0.01
N ILE A 254 -3.80 11.75 0.77
CA ILE A 254 -4.95 12.53 1.23
C ILE A 254 -4.67 13.04 2.66
N PRO A 255 -4.85 14.34 2.94
CA PRO A 255 -4.70 14.86 4.30
C PRO A 255 -5.52 14.06 5.33
N HIS A 256 -4.97 13.86 6.52
CA HIS A 256 -5.56 13.01 7.55
C HIS A 256 -7.03 13.34 7.84
N GLU A 257 -7.35 14.62 8.02
CA GLU A 257 -8.70 15.10 8.28
C GLU A 257 -9.71 14.72 7.17
N ASP A 258 -9.24 14.67 5.92
CA ASP A 258 -10.06 14.25 4.78
C ASP A 258 -10.22 12.74 4.73
N VAL A 259 -9.19 11.97 5.12
CA VAL A 259 -9.28 10.50 5.27
C VAL A 259 -10.30 10.13 6.34
N GLU A 260 -10.27 10.77 7.51
CA GLU A 260 -11.24 10.53 8.58
C GLU A 260 -12.67 10.83 8.13
N ARG A 261 -12.86 11.98 7.47
CA ARG A 261 -14.15 12.40 6.92
C ARG A 261 -14.65 11.42 5.86
N LEU A 262 -13.80 11.01 4.92
CA LEU A 262 -14.16 10.05 3.88
C LEU A 262 -14.45 8.66 4.45
N ASN A 263 -13.71 8.20 5.45
CA ASN A 263 -13.98 6.93 6.13
C ASN A 263 -15.36 6.89 6.81
N SER A 264 -15.74 8.00 7.45
CA SER A 264 -17.05 8.15 8.08
C SER A 264 -18.17 8.05 7.03
N LEU A 265 -18.05 8.82 5.94
CA LEU A 265 -19.01 8.79 4.83
C LEU A 265 -19.04 7.42 4.11
N ALA A 266 -17.89 6.77 3.95
CA ALA A 266 -17.78 5.46 3.34
C ALA A 266 -18.53 4.40 4.14
N THR A 267 -18.43 4.44 5.47
CA THR A 267 -19.13 3.50 6.35
C THR A 267 -20.65 3.59 6.17
N GLU A 268 -21.19 4.81 6.12
CA GLU A 268 -22.62 5.04 5.84
C GLU A 268 -23.01 4.57 4.43
N ALA A 269 -22.18 4.88 3.43
CA ALA A 269 -22.42 4.47 2.05
C ALA A 269 -22.45 2.95 1.88
N ILE A 270 -21.49 2.23 2.49
CA ILE A 270 -21.37 0.77 2.44
C ILE A 270 -22.58 0.08 3.10
N GLN A 271 -23.02 0.56 4.27
CA GLN A 271 -24.21 0.03 4.94
C GLN A 271 -25.51 0.21 4.13
N SER A 272 -25.54 1.21 3.25
CA SER A 272 -26.66 1.45 2.34
C SER A 272 -26.64 0.55 1.10
N VAL A 273 -25.54 -0.15 0.82
CA VAL A 273 -25.42 -1.03 -0.36
C VAL A 273 -26.44 -2.16 -0.25
N ARG A 274 -27.25 -2.28 -1.31
CA ARG A 274 -28.22 -3.36 -1.46
C ARG A 274 -27.75 -4.34 -2.52
N PRO A 275 -28.04 -5.64 -2.36
CA PRO A 275 -27.81 -6.62 -3.42
C PRO A 275 -28.50 -6.14 -4.70
N SER A 276 -27.69 -5.88 -5.73
CA SER A 276 -28.19 -5.44 -7.02
C SER A 276 -28.34 -6.66 -7.96
N LYS A 277 -28.82 -6.42 -9.18
CA LYS A 277 -28.83 -7.47 -10.21
C LYS A 277 -27.38 -7.89 -10.48
N ASN A 278 -27.15 -9.16 -10.84
CA ASN A 278 -25.82 -9.67 -11.20
C ASN A 278 -25.34 -9.13 -12.57
N ARG A 279 -25.25 -7.80 -12.71
CA ARG A 279 -24.78 -7.06 -13.88
C ARG A 279 -24.34 -5.66 -13.48
N PHE A 280 -23.32 -5.16 -14.17
CA PHE A 280 -22.89 -3.77 -14.03
C PHE A 280 -23.81 -2.80 -14.75
N THR A 281 -23.88 -1.56 -14.25
CA THR A 281 -24.49 -0.43 -14.96
C THR A 281 -23.59 0.02 -16.09
N ARG A 282 -24.17 0.35 -17.25
CA ARG A 282 -23.42 0.89 -18.38
C ARG A 282 -23.20 2.40 -18.18
N PRO A 283 -21.95 2.90 -18.19
CA PRO A 283 -21.69 4.33 -18.16
C PRO A 283 -22.10 4.98 -19.50
N VAL A 284 -22.71 6.16 -19.43
CA VAL A 284 -23.18 6.91 -20.61
C VAL A 284 -22.20 7.97 -21.08
N ASP A 285 -21.21 8.31 -20.25
CA ASP A 285 -20.25 9.38 -20.44
C ASP A 285 -18.88 8.91 -20.92
N LEU A 286 -18.75 7.64 -21.34
CA LEU A 286 -17.50 7.12 -21.93
C LEU A 286 -17.49 7.27 -23.45
N ASN A 287 -16.32 7.65 -23.98
CA ASN A 287 -16.09 7.73 -25.43
C ASN A 287 -15.77 6.33 -26.03
N ASN A 288 -15.29 6.27 -27.27
CA ASN A 288 -14.96 5.01 -27.96
C ASN A 288 -13.69 4.29 -27.46
N GLY A 289 -12.96 4.87 -26.51
CA GLY A 289 -11.76 4.28 -25.91
C GLY A 289 -10.49 4.35 -26.75
N GLN A 290 -10.43 5.21 -27.77
CA GLN A 290 -9.25 5.38 -28.63
C GLN A 290 -8.29 6.47 -28.14
N SER A 291 -8.79 7.45 -27.40
CA SER A 291 -8.01 8.56 -26.86
C SER A 291 -8.74 9.17 -25.64
N TYR A 292 -8.02 9.99 -24.87
CA TYR A 292 -8.62 10.86 -23.86
C TYR A 292 -8.60 12.31 -24.34
N ASP A 293 -9.59 13.08 -23.92
CA ASP A 293 -9.64 14.51 -24.23
C ASP A 293 -8.50 15.21 -23.52
N ARG A 294 -7.80 16.09 -24.25
CA ARG A 294 -6.71 16.87 -23.69
C ARG A 294 -7.24 17.81 -22.60
N VAL A 295 -6.53 17.84 -21.47
CA VAL A 295 -6.75 18.77 -20.37
C VAL A 295 -5.50 19.64 -20.23
N ASP A 296 -5.69 20.93 -19.94
CA ASP A 296 -4.58 21.90 -19.86
C ASP A 296 -4.06 22.11 -18.43
N GLU A 297 -4.75 21.59 -17.43
CA GLU A 297 -4.40 21.67 -16.01
C GLU A 297 -4.19 20.27 -15.40
N THR A 298 -3.41 20.20 -14.32
CA THR A 298 -3.17 18.95 -13.59
C THR A 298 -3.32 19.15 -12.08
N ARG A 299 -3.78 18.08 -11.41
CA ARG A 299 -3.87 17.96 -9.95
C ARG A 299 -2.60 17.37 -9.31
N PHE A 300 -1.57 17.09 -10.11
CA PHE A 300 -0.32 16.48 -9.66
C PHE A 300 0.78 17.53 -9.53
N ASN A 301 1.31 17.67 -8.31
CA ASN A 301 2.50 18.47 -8.03
C ASN A 301 3.75 17.68 -8.38
N GLN A 302 4.65 18.26 -9.18
CA GLN A 302 5.91 17.62 -9.59
C GLN A 302 7.02 17.98 -8.61
N LEU A 303 7.49 16.99 -7.86
CA LEU A 303 8.42 17.11 -6.74
C LEU A 303 9.58 16.10 -6.87
N GLY A 304 9.90 15.68 -8.10
CA GLY A 304 11.10 14.88 -8.37
C GLY A 304 12.36 15.60 -7.90
N HIS A 305 13.31 14.83 -7.36
CA HIS A 305 14.56 15.31 -6.76
C HIS A 305 14.37 16.35 -5.65
N GLN A 306 13.24 16.34 -4.93
CA GLN A 306 13.00 17.18 -3.76
C GLN A 306 12.64 16.33 -2.54
N GLN A 307 12.78 16.89 -1.33
CA GLN A 307 12.27 16.24 -0.13
C GLN A 307 10.75 16.19 -0.15
N THR A 308 10.19 15.00 0.07
CA THR A 308 8.74 14.76 -0.04
C THR A 308 8.09 14.36 1.28
N TRP A 309 8.87 14.22 2.36
CA TRP A 309 8.37 13.79 3.67
C TRP A 309 7.20 14.63 4.19
N SER A 310 7.25 15.95 3.97
CA SER A 310 6.16 16.86 4.34
C SER A 310 4.85 16.50 3.66
N HIS A 311 4.89 16.06 2.40
CA HIS A 311 3.73 15.58 1.66
C HIS A 311 3.34 14.17 2.10
N ALA A 312 4.28 13.23 2.16
CA ALA A 312 4.01 11.83 2.46
C ALA A 312 3.39 11.61 3.86
N ARG A 313 3.78 12.40 4.86
CA ARG A 313 3.26 12.28 6.22
C ARG A 313 1.89 12.94 6.43
N MET A 314 1.30 13.58 5.42
CA MET A 314 0.07 14.37 5.61
C MET A 314 -1.16 13.52 5.97
N SER A 315 -1.20 12.26 5.54
CA SER A 315 -2.25 11.31 5.93
C SER A 315 -2.10 10.81 7.37
N CYS A 316 -0.94 11.00 7.98
CA CYS A 316 -0.68 10.52 9.33
C CYS A 316 -1.49 11.28 10.37
N PRO A 317 -2.07 10.58 11.37
CA PRO A 317 -2.77 11.21 12.47
C PRO A 317 -1.90 12.24 13.21
N PRO A 318 -2.45 13.39 13.64
CA PRO A 318 -1.70 14.48 14.26
C PRO A 318 -0.92 14.09 15.52
N ASP A 319 -1.33 13.04 16.22
CA ASP A 319 -0.75 12.53 17.46
C ASP A 319 0.36 11.49 17.23
N THR A 320 0.67 11.12 16.00
CA THR A 320 1.75 10.15 15.73
C THR A 320 3.14 10.80 15.71
N PRO A 321 4.21 10.03 15.96
CA PRO A 321 5.59 10.52 15.90
C PRO A 321 5.94 11.21 14.58
N ALA A 322 5.45 10.72 13.44
CA ALA A 322 5.70 11.34 12.15
C ALA A 322 5.17 12.78 12.05
N ARG A 323 4.16 13.17 12.84
CA ARG A 323 3.60 14.53 12.88
C ARG A 323 4.25 15.42 13.93
N SER A 324 5.24 14.92 14.68
CA SER A 324 6.01 15.72 15.64
C SER A 324 6.69 16.93 14.99
N PHE A 325 6.80 18.00 15.76
CA PHE A 325 7.62 19.18 15.45
C PHE A 325 9.08 19.01 15.88
N ASP A 326 9.38 18.03 16.74
CA ASP A 326 10.74 17.67 17.11
C ASP A 326 11.36 16.82 15.99
N PRO A 327 12.38 17.30 15.27
CA PRO A 327 13.03 16.53 14.21
C PRO A 327 13.81 15.31 14.71
N TYR A 328 14.01 15.16 16.03
CA TYR A 328 14.73 14.05 16.66
C TYR A 328 13.81 13.07 17.39
N VAL A 329 12.50 13.17 17.17
CA VAL A 329 11.53 12.21 17.69
C VAL A 329 11.93 10.77 17.32
N LYS A 330 11.80 9.85 18.26
CA LYS A 330 12.11 8.43 18.05
C LYS A 330 10.94 7.71 17.39
N ASP A 331 11.26 6.60 16.74
CA ASP A 331 10.26 5.66 16.26
C ASP A 331 9.51 5.02 17.43
N ALA A 332 8.26 4.64 17.19
CA ALA A 332 7.44 3.91 18.15
C ALA A 332 7.70 2.38 18.04
N ASP A 333 8.96 1.98 18.20
CA ASP A 333 9.47 0.63 17.99
C ASP A 333 8.91 -0.44 18.94
N VAL A 334 8.46 -0.03 20.12
CA VAL A 334 7.79 -0.90 21.10
C VAL A 334 6.59 -1.64 20.51
N TYR A 335 5.91 -1.06 19.50
CA TYR A 335 4.71 -1.67 18.92
C TYR A 335 5.00 -2.76 17.88
N PHE A 336 6.21 -2.84 17.34
CA PHE A 336 6.51 -3.76 16.25
C PHE A 336 7.78 -4.60 16.46
N SER A 337 8.58 -4.28 17.47
CA SER A 337 9.82 -5.00 17.78
C SER A 337 9.63 -5.96 18.96
N PHE A 338 10.42 -7.03 18.97
CA PHE A 338 10.42 -8.07 20.00
C PHE A 338 11.84 -8.58 20.26
N SER A 339 12.11 -8.99 21.50
CA SER A 339 13.38 -9.58 21.97
C SER A 339 14.57 -8.61 21.97
N GLY A 340 15.70 -9.05 22.55
CA GLY A 340 16.86 -8.23 22.89
C GLY A 340 17.64 -7.67 21.70
N ILE A 341 17.35 -8.12 20.48
CA ILE A 341 17.90 -7.58 19.22
C ILE A 341 16.83 -6.98 18.28
N ASN A 342 15.63 -6.71 18.78
CA ASN A 342 14.55 -6.00 18.09
C ASN A 342 14.09 -6.66 16.77
N PHE A 343 13.75 -7.95 16.81
CA PHE A 343 13.10 -8.59 15.66
C PHE A 343 11.74 -7.96 15.37
N VAL A 344 11.39 -7.85 14.09
CA VAL A 344 10.06 -7.39 13.68
C VAL A 344 9.04 -8.51 13.91
N GLN A 345 8.06 -8.27 14.76
CA GLN A 345 6.94 -9.19 15.02
C GLN A 345 5.66 -8.78 14.30
N ASN A 346 5.46 -7.48 14.05
CA ASN A 346 4.29 -6.95 13.36
C ASN A 346 4.71 -6.12 12.15
N MET A 347 4.63 -6.73 10.97
CA MET A 347 5.04 -6.09 9.71
C MET A 347 4.13 -4.94 9.30
N THR A 348 2.82 -5.00 9.62
CA THR A 348 1.86 -3.94 9.32
C THR A 348 2.21 -2.66 10.06
N ILE A 349 2.48 -2.74 11.37
CA ILE A 349 2.87 -1.59 12.19
C ILE A 349 4.28 -1.12 11.82
N PHE A 350 5.22 -2.03 11.60
CA PHE A 350 6.58 -1.68 11.18
C PHE A 350 6.61 -0.89 9.86
N SER A 351 5.71 -1.22 8.93
CA SER A 351 5.58 -0.54 7.64
C SER A 351 4.76 0.75 7.70
N ASP A 352 4.24 1.11 8.89
CA ASP A 352 3.56 2.37 9.10
C ASP A 352 4.59 3.51 9.27
N ILE A 353 4.65 4.38 8.27
CA ILE A 353 5.56 5.51 8.29
C ILE A 353 5.15 6.55 9.33
N CYS A 354 3.88 6.52 9.76
CA CYS A 354 3.35 7.42 10.77
C CYS A 354 3.96 7.16 12.15
N LEU A 355 4.44 5.94 12.38
CA LEU A 355 5.09 5.50 13.61
C LEU A 355 6.63 5.48 13.52
N THR A 356 7.19 5.69 12.33
CA THR A 356 8.62 5.46 12.06
C THR A 356 9.30 6.67 11.41
N PRO A 357 9.29 7.88 12.02
CA PRO A 357 9.85 9.11 11.46
C PRO A 357 11.33 9.01 11.06
N SER A 358 12.11 8.07 11.62
CA SER A 358 13.52 7.88 11.26
C SER A 358 13.73 7.55 9.78
N VAL A 359 12.73 7.00 9.09
CA VAL A 359 12.83 6.63 7.68
C VAL A 359 12.87 7.83 6.74
N ARG A 360 12.51 9.03 7.22
CA ARG A 360 12.47 10.29 6.46
C ARG A 360 13.72 10.51 5.61
N ASP A 361 14.88 10.31 6.21
CA ASP A 361 16.17 10.62 5.58
C ASP A 361 16.80 9.38 4.92
N MET A 362 16.24 8.19 5.17
CA MET A 362 16.75 6.91 4.67
C MET A 362 16.05 6.44 3.38
N ILE A 363 14.73 6.58 3.29
CA ILE A 363 13.98 6.15 2.11
C ILE A 363 14.09 7.23 1.04
N GLY A 364 14.55 6.85 -0.16
CA GLY A 364 14.75 7.81 -1.24
C GLY A 364 13.47 8.49 -1.70
N LEU A 365 12.31 7.84 -1.57
CA LEU A 365 11.01 8.48 -1.82
C LEU A 365 10.87 9.79 -1.03
N PHE A 366 11.25 9.78 0.25
CA PHE A 366 11.10 10.90 1.17
C PHE A 366 12.25 11.90 1.10
N ASN A 367 13.46 11.39 0.91
CA ASN A 367 14.65 12.20 0.85
C ASN A 367 14.71 12.96 -0.48
N HIS A 368 14.80 12.25 -1.62
CA HIS A 368 14.89 12.82 -2.97
C HIS A 368 14.55 11.69 -3.99
N PRO A 369 13.30 11.53 -4.42
CA PRO A 369 12.92 10.51 -5.40
C PRO A 369 13.44 10.88 -6.79
N ASN A 370 13.57 9.91 -7.72
CA ASN A 370 13.95 10.24 -9.10
C ASN A 370 12.80 11.00 -9.79
N VAL A 371 11.57 10.54 -9.58
CA VAL A 371 10.36 11.20 -10.05
C VAL A 371 9.31 11.17 -8.94
N PHE A 372 8.51 12.23 -8.80
CA PHE A 372 7.41 12.21 -7.85
C PHE A 372 6.35 13.21 -8.26
N GLY A 373 5.26 12.70 -8.83
CA GLY A 373 4.05 13.49 -9.06
C GLY A 373 3.02 13.11 -8.02
N VAL A 374 2.64 14.03 -7.14
CA VAL A 374 1.71 13.73 -6.04
C VAL A 374 0.44 14.57 -6.15
N SER A 375 -0.70 13.95 -5.92
CA SER A 375 -1.97 14.63 -5.74
C SER A 375 -2.48 14.49 -4.30
N HIS A 376 -3.17 15.54 -3.85
CA HIS A 376 -3.88 15.55 -2.57
C HIS A 376 -5.40 15.40 -2.73
N ASP A 377 -5.85 15.17 -3.97
CA ASP A 377 -7.21 14.79 -4.29
C ASP A 377 -7.33 13.26 -4.43
N LEU A 378 -8.48 12.71 -4.04
CA LEU A 378 -8.76 11.29 -4.20
C LEU A 378 -9.04 10.95 -5.66
N ILE A 379 -8.03 10.44 -6.37
CA ILE A 379 -8.08 10.03 -7.78
C ILE A 379 -7.79 8.51 -7.83
N PRO A 380 -8.57 7.70 -8.58
CA PRO A 380 -8.37 6.25 -8.65
C PRO A 380 -7.17 5.90 -9.53
N ILE A 381 -5.96 6.02 -8.98
CA ILE A 381 -4.71 5.65 -9.63
C ILE A 381 -4.28 4.25 -9.18
N PHE A 382 -4.03 3.37 -10.15
CA PHE A 382 -3.52 2.03 -9.92
C PHE A 382 -1.99 2.05 -9.92
N SER A 383 -1.36 1.69 -8.81
CA SER A 383 0.09 1.73 -8.65
C SER A 383 0.66 0.35 -8.27
N PRO A 384 1.87 -0.01 -8.75
CA PRO A 384 2.46 -1.31 -8.47
C PRO A 384 2.93 -1.43 -7.00
N SER A 385 3.12 -0.29 -6.33
CA SER A 385 3.47 -0.22 -4.92
C SER A 385 2.94 1.05 -4.27
N LYS A 386 2.81 1.05 -2.94
CA LYS A 386 2.47 2.22 -2.13
C LYS A 386 3.02 2.07 -0.72
N LEU A 387 3.08 3.17 0.03
CA LEU A 387 3.36 3.17 1.47
C LEU A 387 2.05 3.36 2.25
N SER A 388 2.09 3.10 3.55
CA SER A 388 0.95 3.17 4.50
C SER A 388 0.15 4.47 4.43
N SER A 389 0.80 5.61 4.18
CA SER A 389 0.11 6.91 4.09
C SER A 389 -0.46 7.23 2.70
N PHE A 390 -0.26 6.37 1.70
CA PHE A 390 -0.69 6.58 0.32
C PHE A 390 -1.98 5.83 0.01
N HIS A 391 -2.79 6.40 -0.89
CA HIS A 391 -4.14 5.95 -1.20
C HIS A 391 -4.30 5.46 -2.64
N ASP A 392 -3.17 5.15 -3.29
CA ASP A 392 -3.16 4.43 -4.56
C ASP A 392 -3.84 3.07 -4.42
N ILE A 393 -4.43 2.59 -5.53
CA ILE A 393 -5.02 1.26 -5.62
C ILE A 393 -3.91 0.31 -6.07
N LEU A 394 -3.58 -0.69 -5.24
CA LEU A 394 -2.53 -1.63 -5.58
C LEU A 394 -2.97 -2.57 -6.70
N TYR A 395 -2.04 -2.89 -7.59
CA TYR A 395 -2.20 -3.97 -8.56
C TYR A 395 -0.90 -4.77 -8.68
N PRO A 396 -0.97 -6.05 -9.11
CA PRO A 396 0.23 -6.86 -9.32
C PRO A 396 1.14 -6.23 -10.36
N SER A 397 2.44 -6.11 -10.05
CA SER A 397 3.40 -5.50 -10.97
C SER A 397 3.47 -6.27 -12.31
N PRO A 398 3.36 -5.58 -13.47
CA PRO A 398 3.51 -6.21 -14.80
C PRO A 398 4.89 -6.84 -15.02
N TYR A 399 5.88 -6.48 -14.19
CA TYR A 399 7.24 -6.97 -14.28
C TYR A 399 7.33 -8.49 -14.15
N TYR A 400 6.58 -9.06 -13.20
CA TYR A 400 6.55 -10.52 -12.98
C TYR A 400 5.72 -11.24 -14.04
N TYR A 401 4.69 -10.58 -14.56
CA TYR A 401 3.86 -11.14 -15.62
C TYR A 401 4.61 -11.18 -16.96
N ALA A 402 5.50 -10.21 -17.21
CA ALA A 402 6.32 -10.11 -18.42
C ALA A 402 7.58 -11.00 -18.40
N ASP A 403 7.71 -11.93 -17.45
CA ASP A 403 8.88 -12.82 -17.29
C ASP A 403 10.24 -12.08 -17.30
N ARG A 404 10.28 -10.85 -16.76
CA ARG A 404 11.51 -10.03 -16.76
C ARG A 404 12.63 -10.64 -15.92
N THR A 405 12.29 -11.51 -14.99
CA THR A 405 13.23 -12.30 -14.17
C THR A 405 12.82 -13.76 -14.21
N VAL A 406 13.25 -14.48 -15.23
CA VAL A 406 13.06 -15.94 -15.29
C VAL A 406 13.97 -16.60 -14.27
N TYR A 407 13.37 -17.30 -13.31
CA TYR A 407 14.12 -18.15 -12.39
C TYR A 407 14.60 -19.41 -13.12
N ASP A 408 15.91 -19.61 -13.15
CA ASP A 408 16.54 -20.82 -13.67
C ASP A 408 16.93 -21.73 -12.51
N GLN A 409 16.14 -22.78 -12.30
CA GLN A 409 16.35 -23.75 -11.22
C GLN A 409 17.67 -24.51 -11.39
N ASP A 410 18.09 -24.80 -12.63
CA ASP A 410 19.30 -25.58 -12.93
C ASP A 410 20.58 -24.77 -12.67
N SER A 411 20.47 -23.44 -12.62
CA SER A 411 21.56 -22.53 -12.23
C SER A 411 21.74 -22.42 -10.70
N GLY A 412 20.81 -22.98 -9.92
CA GLY A 412 20.80 -22.89 -8.46
C GLY A 412 21.84 -23.79 -7.78
N VAL A 413 22.30 -23.37 -6.61
CA VAL A 413 23.12 -24.21 -5.71
C VAL A 413 22.16 -24.93 -4.76
N PRO A 414 22.30 -26.26 -4.56
CA PRO A 414 21.52 -27.01 -3.59
C PRO A 414 21.58 -26.35 -2.21
N TRP A 415 20.47 -26.36 -1.47
CA TRP A 415 20.36 -25.66 -0.18
C TRP A 415 21.48 -26.03 0.79
N ASP A 416 21.77 -27.32 0.92
CA ASP A 416 22.79 -27.85 1.85
C ASP A 416 24.23 -27.50 1.44
N GLU A 417 24.44 -27.04 0.21
CA GLU A 417 25.73 -26.60 -0.31
C GLU A 417 25.90 -25.07 -0.25
N LYS A 418 24.86 -24.32 0.15
CA LYS A 418 24.95 -22.85 0.26
C LYS A 418 25.84 -22.47 1.44
N THR A 419 26.69 -21.46 1.23
CA THR A 419 27.45 -20.90 2.34
C THR A 419 26.54 -20.02 3.22
N PRO A 420 26.69 -20.06 4.55
CA PRO A 420 25.80 -19.35 5.48
C PRO A 420 26.15 -17.85 5.60
N HIS A 421 26.27 -17.16 4.46
CA HIS A 421 26.58 -15.72 4.41
C HIS A 421 25.35 -14.90 4.02
N LEU A 422 25.23 -13.70 4.58
CA LEU A 422 24.28 -12.70 4.09
C LEU A 422 24.78 -12.13 2.77
N TYR A 423 24.11 -12.47 1.67
CA TYR A 423 24.49 -12.01 0.33
C TYR A 423 23.63 -10.83 -0.15
N TRP A 424 24.27 -9.78 -0.69
CA TRP A 424 23.56 -8.71 -1.40
C TRP A 424 24.41 -8.11 -2.54
N ARG A 425 23.77 -7.82 -3.68
CA ARG A 425 24.34 -7.08 -4.82
C ARG A 425 23.31 -6.14 -5.40
N GLY A 426 23.70 -4.91 -5.71
CA GLY A 426 22.84 -3.98 -6.41
C GLY A 426 23.53 -2.66 -6.71
N ALA A 427 22.89 -1.82 -7.51
CA ALA A 427 23.36 -0.45 -7.75
C ALA A 427 23.05 0.46 -6.55
N THR A 428 23.64 1.66 -6.51
CA THR A 428 23.33 2.72 -5.54
C THR A 428 21.94 3.35 -5.73
N SER A 429 21.02 2.67 -6.42
CA SER A 429 19.67 3.13 -6.69
C SER A 429 18.77 3.10 -5.45
N GLY A 430 17.56 3.65 -5.57
CA GLY A 430 16.58 3.72 -4.48
C GLY A 430 16.42 5.11 -3.88
N GLY A 431 17.01 6.12 -4.51
CA GLY A 431 16.90 7.55 -4.23
C GLY A 431 17.86 8.32 -5.13
N TYR A 432 17.53 9.57 -5.47
CA TYR A 432 18.41 10.48 -6.18
C TYR A 432 19.31 11.20 -5.19
N SER A 433 20.63 11.08 -5.33
CA SER A 433 21.54 11.78 -4.43
C SER A 433 21.99 13.13 -4.99
N GLU A 434 21.78 14.17 -4.17
CA GLU A 434 22.30 15.52 -4.34
C GLU A 434 22.77 16.06 -2.99
N GLY A 435 23.77 16.94 -2.96
CA GLY A 435 24.28 17.51 -1.70
C GLY A 435 24.90 16.49 -0.75
N GLY A 436 25.26 15.30 -1.23
CA GLY A 436 25.81 14.22 -0.39
C GLY A 436 24.78 13.39 0.38
N THR A 437 23.48 13.49 0.05
CA THR A 437 22.38 12.74 0.69
C THR A 437 22.49 11.23 0.57
N TRP A 438 23.27 10.70 -0.38
CA TRP A 438 23.56 9.27 -0.48
C TRP A 438 24.06 8.64 0.83
N ARG A 439 24.67 9.44 1.74
CA ARG A 439 25.17 8.96 3.03
C ARG A 439 24.07 8.48 3.97
N THR A 440 22.83 8.93 3.79
CA THR A 440 21.69 8.54 4.61
C THR A 440 20.77 7.54 3.92
N LEU A 441 20.80 7.46 2.58
CA LEU A 441 19.98 6.54 1.80
C LEU A 441 20.11 5.08 2.27
N LEU A 442 19.00 4.35 2.25
CA LEU A 442 18.82 3.06 2.90
C LEU A 442 19.90 2.03 2.52
N ARG A 443 20.18 1.85 1.23
CA ARG A 443 21.16 0.84 0.77
C ARG A 443 22.57 1.18 1.23
N GLN A 444 22.95 2.44 1.12
CA GLN A 444 24.25 2.96 1.52
C GLN A 444 24.42 2.86 3.04
N SER A 445 23.40 3.24 3.79
CA SER A 445 23.34 3.10 5.25
C SER A 445 23.47 1.66 5.71
N ILE A 446 22.74 0.72 5.10
CA ILE A 446 22.82 -0.71 5.44
C ILE A 446 24.22 -1.26 5.15
N LEU A 447 24.73 -1.06 3.94
CA LEU A 447 26.05 -1.59 3.57
C LEU A 447 27.18 -0.94 4.39
N SER A 448 27.07 0.35 4.72
CA SER A 448 28.01 1.00 5.62
C SER A 448 27.94 0.45 7.04
N LYS A 449 26.75 0.09 7.55
CA LYS A 449 26.59 -0.53 8.88
C LYS A 449 27.17 -1.94 8.91
N LEU A 450 26.93 -2.75 7.87
CA LEU A 450 27.47 -4.11 7.75
C LEU A 450 29.00 -4.14 7.65
N ALA A 451 29.60 -3.14 7.02
CA ALA A 451 31.05 -2.99 6.91
C ALA A 451 31.70 -2.26 8.10
N SER A 452 30.92 -1.79 9.08
CA SER A 452 31.43 -0.95 10.18
C SER A 452 32.24 -1.77 11.19
N PRO A 453 33.42 -1.31 11.64
CA PRO A 453 34.20 -1.97 12.69
C PRO A 453 33.68 -1.70 14.11
N GLY A 454 32.49 -1.08 14.25
CA GLY A 454 31.86 -0.78 15.55
C GLY A 454 31.44 -2.04 16.32
N THR A 455 30.40 -1.96 17.14
CA THR A 455 29.90 -3.11 17.90
C THR A 455 28.60 -3.61 17.30
N VAL A 456 28.47 -4.94 17.17
CA VAL A 456 27.25 -5.61 16.72
C VAL A 456 26.70 -6.44 17.88
N ARG A 457 25.38 -6.34 18.09
CA ARG A 457 24.64 -7.21 19.02
C ARG A 457 24.13 -8.42 18.25
N LEU A 458 24.40 -9.61 18.77
CA LEU A 458 23.88 -10.87 18.24
C LEU A 458 23.22 -11.69 19.34
N LEU A 459 22.35 -12.61 18.93
CA LEU A 459 21.90 -13.68 19.82
C LEU A 459 22.91 -14.81 19.80
N TYR A 460 23.31 -15.23 20.99
CA TYR A 460 24.32 -16.22 21.24
C TYR A 460 23.79 -17.30 22.18
N ARG A 461 24.22 -18.53 21.94
CA ARG A 461 24.05 -19.65 22.87
C ARG A 461 25.40 -20.32 23.09
N GLU A 462 25.73 -20.59 24.35
CA GLU A 462 27.03 -21.15 24.74
C GLU A 462 27.22 -22.60 24.33
N THR A 463 26.13 -23.37 24.23
CA THR A 463 26.17 -24.80 23.88
C THR A 463 25.48 -25.06 22.55
N GLU A 464 26.03 -26.02 21.80
CA GLU A 464 25.40 -26.53 20.57
C GLU A 464 24.22 -27.45 20.88
N ASN A 465 24.14 -28.01 22.10
CA ASN A 465 23.02 -28.85 22.51
C ASN A 465 21.74 -28.01 22.56
N LEU A 466 20.76 -28.34 21.71
CA LEU A 466 19.51 -27.60 21.60
C LEU A 466 18.62 -27.69 22.85
N ASN A 467 18.87 -28.66 23.74
CA ASN A 467 18.10 -28.91 24.95
C ASN A 467 18.73 -28.33 26.22
N GLU A 468 19.89 -27.67 26.09
CA GLU A 468 20.62 -27.07 27.21
C GLU A 468 20.95 -25.61 26.88
N GLY A 469 20.86 -24.72 27.86
CA GLY A 469 21.26 -23.32 27.73
C GLY A 469 20.23 -22.39 27.07
N SER A 470 20.19 -21.15 27.56
CA SER A 470 19.31 -20.10 27.07
C SER A 470 19.98 -19.23 26.01
N TRP A 471 19.20 -18.68 25.08
CA TRP A 471 19.67 -17.61 24.20
C TRP A 471 19.93 -16.33 25.02
N THR A 472 21.06 -15.69 24.74
CA THR A 472 21.46 -14.42 25.37
C THR A 472 21.97 -13.44 24.32
N THR A 473 21.93 -12.16 24.62
CA THR A 473 22.53 -11.13 23.75
C THR A 473 24.01 -10.98 24.05
N LYS A 474 24.84 -10.99 23.01
CA LYS A 474 26.28 -10.74 23.11
C LYS A 474 26.68 -9.62 22.15
N GLU A 475 27.57 -8.77 22.60
CA GLU A 475 28.24 -7.78 21.77
C GLU A 475 29.56 -8.31 21.23
N ILE A 476 29.78 -8.14 19.93
CA ILE A 476 31.03 -8.50 19.26
C ILE A 476 31.55 -7.34 18.42
N PRO A 477 32.87 -7.28 18.14
CA PRO A 477 33.41 -6.38 17.13
C PRO A 477 32.75 -6.62 15.76
N GLY A 478 32.40 -5.55 15.07
CA GLY A 478 31.79 -5.60 13.74
C GLY A 478 32.73 -6.20 12.70
N SER A 479 34.05 -6.11 12.91
CA SER A 479 35.05 -6.82 12.11
C SER A 479 34.85 -8.34 12.12
N ASP A 480 34.38 -8.89 13.24
CA ASP A 480 34.18 -10.33 13.41
C ASP A 480 32.88 -10.76 12.72
N ALA A 481 31.86 -9.91 12.77
CA ALA A 481 30.59 -10.10 12.05
C ALA A 481 30.75 -9.93 10.53
N ALA A 482 31.65 -9.03 10.08
CA ALA A 482 31.84 -8.71 8.67
C ALA A 482 32.23 -9.93 7.81
N ALA A 483 32.85 -10.95 8.40
CA ALA A 483 33.16 -12.21 7.72
C ALA A 483 31.90 -12.98 7.25
N GLN A 484 30.74 -12.72 7.87
CA GLN A 484 29.46 -13.35 7.54
C GLN A 484 28.68 -12.59 6.44
N TYR A 485 29.18 -11.44 5.99
CA TYR A 485 28.49 -10.56 5.05
C TYR A 485 29.20 -10.53 3.71
N ASP A 486 28.49 -10.96 2.66
CA ASP A 486 28.92 -10.85 1.27
C ASP A 486 28.06 -9.80 0.56
N THR A 487 28.30 -8.53 0.84
CA THR A 487 27.50 -7.40 0.32
C THR A 487 28.34 -6.43 -0.51
N LYS A 488 27.83 -5.99 -1.67
CA LYS A 488 28.59 -5.12 -2.58
C LYS A 488 27.70 -4.28 -3.48
N PHE A 489 28.10 -3.04 -3.76
CA PHE A 489 27.51 -2.27 -4.86
C PHE A 489 28.08 -2.72 -6.22
N THR A 490 27.21 -2.85 -7.23
CA THR A 490 27.59 -3.26 -8.60
C THR A 490 27.81 -2.06 -9.53
N GLU A 491 27.16 -0.93 -9.24
CA GLU A 491 27.16 0.28 -10.07
C GLU A 491 26.80 1.50 -9.22
N VAL A 492 27.35 2.67 -9.56
CA VAL A 492 26.96 3.96 -9.01
C VAL A 492 26.06 4.69 -10.02
N LYS A 493 24.83 5.01 -9.62
CA LYS A 493 23.83 5.75 -10.40
C LYS A 493 22.83 6.50 -9.52
N GLN A 494 21.91 7.23 -10.16
CA GLN A 494 20.86 8.05 -9.50
C GLN A 494 21.47 9.11 -8.56
N CYS A 495 22.36 9.93 -9.11
CA CYS A 495 23.02 11.01 -8.40
C CYS A 495 23.38 12.13 -9.35
N ALA A 496 23.54 13.34 -8.82
CA ALA A 496 24.13 14.43 -9.59
C ALA A 496 25.62 14.10 -9.91
N PRO A 497 26.14 14.48 -11.10
CA PRO A 497 27.43 13.98 -11.60
C PRO A 497 28.61 14.15 -10.63
N ALA A 498 28.69 15.28 -9.92
CA ALA A 498 29.74 15.52 -8.94
C ALA A 498 29.71 14.51 -7.78
N TYR A 499 28.52 14.20 -7.25
CA TYR A 499 28.36 13.27 -6.14
C TYR A 499 28.52 11.81 -6.57
N CYS A 500 28.15 11.47 -7.82
CA CYS A 500 28.47 10.15 -8.37
C CYS A 500 29.98 9.91 -8.43
N ALA A 501 30.78 10.94 -8.73
CA ALA A 501 32.24 10.82 -8.78
C ALA A 501 32.88 10.65 -7.39
N GLU A 502 32.24 11.16 -6.33
CA GLU A 502 32.71 11.03 -4.94
C GLU A 502 32.43 9.65 -4.32
N MET A 503 31.31 9.02 -4.70
CA MET A 503 30.86 7.76 -4.09
C MET A 503 31.89 6.63 -4.21
N PRO A 504 32.55 6.38 -5.36
CA PRO A 504 33.54 5.33 -5.48
C PRO A 504 34.68 5.41 -4.45
N ALA A 505 35.20 6.61 -4.21
CA ALA A 505 36.28 6.83 -3.24
C ALA A 505 35.81 6.54 -1.80
N THR A 506 34.56 6.90 -1.47
CA THR A 506 34.03 6.74 -0.10
C THR A 506 33.51 5.33 0.16
N LEU A 507 32.97 4.67 -0.87
CA LEU A 507 32.44 3.30 -0.82
C LEU A 507 33.48 2.26 -1.25
N THR A 508 34.78 2.62 -1.30
CA THR A 508 35.86 1.76 -1.83
C THR A 508 35.84 0.34 -1.21
N PHE A 509 35.65 0.21 0.11
CA PHE A 509 35.57 -1.09 0.80
C PHE A 509 34.34 -1.94 0.42
N ILE A 510 33.30 -1.29 -0.13
CA ILE A 510 32.03 -1.87 -0.54
C ILE A 510 31.98 -2.07 -2.08
N LEU A 511 32.95 -1.52 -2.82
CA LEU A 511 32.98 -1.52 -4.30
C LEU A 511 34.08 -2.41 -4.92
N MET A 512 35.01 -2.98 -4.15
CA MET A 512 36.12 -3.78 -4.72
C MET A 512 35.65 -5.01 -5.52
N GLN A 513 36.21 -5.18 -6.72
CA GLN A 513 35.91 -6.14 -7.82
C GLN A 513 35.56 -7.58 -7.37
N PRO A 514 34.72 -8.33 -8.12
CA PRO A 514 34.22 -9.62 -7.69
C PRO A 514 35.37 -10.61 -7.53
N LYS A 515 35.57 -11.16 -6.33
CA LYS A 515 35.94 -12.56 -6.27
C LYS A 515 34.69 -13.32 -6.74
N LYS A 516 34.79 -14.11 -7.80
CA LYS A 516 33.86 -15.22 -8.00
C LYS A 516 33.94 -16.05 -6.71
N SER A 517 33.00 -15.88 -5.80
CA SER A 517 32.69 -16.87 -4.78
C SER A 517 31.96 -17.98 -5.55
N PRO A 518 32.58 -19.14 -5.80
CA PRO A 518 31.82 -20.28 -6.31
C PRO A 518 30.82 -20.67 -5.21
N GLY A 519 29.52 -20.73 -5.51
CA GLY A 519 28.56 -21.39 -4.62
C GLY A 519 27.48 -20.55 -3.93
N ASN A 520 27.39 -19.23 -4.17
CA ASN A 520 26.32 -18.43 -3.55
C ASN A 520 25.19 -18.10 -4.54
N THR A 521 24.06 -18.81 -4.40
CA THR A 521 22.79 -18.41 -5.01
C THR A 521 22.27 -17.16 -4.30
N ALA A 522 21.96 -16.12 -5.07
CA ALA A 522 21.44 -14.86 -4.56
C ALA A 522 20.13 -15.05 -3.78
N ILE A 523 20.03 -14.42 -2.61
CA ILE A 523 18.73 -13.97 -2.09
C ILE A 523 18.52 -12.59 -2.72
N PHE A 524 17.65 -12.51 -3.72
CA PHE A 524 17.25 -11.23 -4.31
C PHE A 524 16.39 -10.48 -3.29
N TRP A 525 17.00 -9.53 -2.57
CA TRP A 525 16.27 -8.46 -1.92
C TRP A 525 16.01 -7.36 -2.95
N THR A 526 15.08 -7.61 -3.87
CA THR A 526 14.40 -6.51 -4.58
C THR A 526 13.36 -5.96 -3.62
N TRP A 527 13.71 -4.88 -2.92
CA TRP A 527 12.72 -4.02 -2.27
C TRP A 527 11.99 -3.26 -3.39
N MET A 528 11.04 -3.93 -4.02
CA MET A 528 9.87 -3.33 -4.66
C MET A 528 8.71 -3.72 -3.75
N GLY A 529 7.96 -2.71 -3.29
CA GLY A 529 6.93 -2.78 -2.25
C GLY A 529 6.57 -4.19 -1.79
N MET A 530 7.03 -4.56 -0.59
CA MET A 530 6.43 -5.69 0.12
C MET A 530 4.95 -5.34 0.31
N HIS A 531 4.10 -6.07 -0.41
CA HIS A 531 2.64 -5.95 -0.39
C HIS A 531 2.07 -6.23 0.99
#